data_AF-A0A1E3KFQ8-F1
#
_entry.id   AF-A0A1E3KFQ8-F1
#
_cell.length_a   1.000
_cell.length_b   1.000
_cell.length_c   1.000
_cell.angle_alpha   90.00
_cell.angle_beta   90.00
_cell.angle_gamma   90.00
#
_symmetry.space_group_name_H-M   'P 1'
#
loop_
_entity.id
_entity.type
_entity.pdbx_description
1 polymer ?
#
loop_
_entity_poly.entity_id
_entity_poly.type
_entity_poly.pdbx_seq_one_letter_code
_entity_poly.pdbx_strand_id
1 'polypeptide(L)'
;MSILRATIRPRPLHRAFTRHNSQLAARLAPSAISGSASPIQQLYDLREIDKLTASVAKSSPSNVNHPSPLVMRALPAPWLSASQPNLASQGSKDDLEVDAKSVEEAQKSLGPKHMSESYTTFDLPLASDAGLYDRYVNTSGGFRMGKLLEHLDSLAGAVAYRHALPTPTSSAASAFHEASAKAGLYLATASADRLDMFGRLNKENVRDLKFSGFVTWTGSSSMEVVVKMEGSNTDSSWETLMLGRFVMVCRDSKTHKARKIPPLAVDRDEEKILWAIGDEHQKRRKTTALNALDKVPPSSKEAGDLHELMLKVQEAKDGKIDGQKIVQMKDTEIETVQLMHPQDRNLHGKVFGGILMRLAFELCFTNASLFAQGPLRFLALDQITFKLPVPIGAVLRLTSKIVNTTQPHEGADGEAKVHIVVKAEVEEVETGIRRETNTFFFTMAKGGREPIGKMVVPSTYQETMYYLEGKRRLQLGDEMRRLYLGERAGAVGDAS
;
A
#
# COMPACT_ATOMS: atom_id res chain seq x y z
N MET A 1 -5.33 -59.02 61.13
CA MET A 1 -4.51 -58.56 59.99
C MET A 1 -5.43 -58.05 58.89
N SER A 2 -5.67 -56.74 58.85
CA SER A 2 -6.28 -56.05 57.71
C SER A 2 -6.12 -54.55 57.93
N ILE A 3 -5.19 -53.90 57.23
CA ILE A 3 -5.18 -52.44 57.05
C ILE A 3 -4.68 -52.16 55.62
N LEU A 4 -5.51 -51.43 54.88
CA LEU A 4 -5.37 -51.05 53.49
C LEU A 4 -4.09 -50.23 53.21
N ARG A 5 -3.33 -50.63 52.17
CA ARG A 5 -2.30 -49.80 51.53
C ARG A 5 -2.93 -49.03 50.38
N ALA A 6 -3.14 -47.72 50.58
CA ALA A 6 -3.48 -46.78 49.52
C ALA A 6 -2.23 -46.47 48.69
N THR A 7 -2.31 -46.74 47.39
CA THR A 7 -1.27 -46.42 46.39
C THR A 7 -1.48 -45.00 45.88
N ILE A 8 -0.50 -44.12 46.12
CA ILE A 8 -0.45 -42.75 45.63
C ILE A 8 -0.02 -42.78 44.15
N ARG A 9 -0.88 -42.30 43.25
CA ARG A 9 -0.52 -41.97 41.85
C ARG A 9 -0.23 -40.47 41.75
N PRO A 10 0.82 -40.02 41.03
CA PRO A 10 1.10 -38.60 40.86
C PRO A 10 0.11 -37.96 39.88
N ARG A 11 -0.44 -36.79 40.24
CA ARG A 11 -1.26 -35.95 39.34
C ARG A 11 -0.34 -35.17 38.39
N PRO A 12 -0.63 -35.07 37.08
CA PRO A 12 0.13 -34.22 36.18
C PRO A 12 -0.30 -32.75 36.32
N LEU A 13 0.66 -31.88 36.62
CA LEU A 13 0.58 -30.43 36.52
C LEU A 13 0.48 -30.01 35.05
N HIS A 14 -0.70 -30.10 34.43
CA HIS A 14 -0.87 -29.62 33.04
C HIS A 14 -2.25 -29.03 32.72
N ARG A 15 -3.05 -28.66 33.72
CA ARG A 15 -4.44 -28.18 33.53
C ARG A 15 -4.77 -26.79 34.09
N ALA A 16 -3.78 -26.04 34.59
CA ALA A 16 -4.00 -24.70 35.14
C ALA A 16 -3.66 -23.54 34.17
N PHE A 17 -2.82 -23.77 33.15
CA PHE A 17 -2.40 -22.72 32.21
C PHE A 17 -3.34 -22.50 31.00
N THR A 18 -4.28 -23.43 30.75
CA THR A 18 -5.18 -23.38 29.58
C THR A 18 -6.54 -22.72 29.85
N ARG A 19 -6.86 -22.35 31.10
CA ARG A 19 -8.17 -21.72 31.44
C ARG A 19 -8.14 -20.19 31.53
N HIS A 20 -6.98 -19.56 31.67
CA HIS A 20 -6.89 -18.09 31.72
C HIS A 20 -6.87 -17.46 30.32
N ASN A 21 -6.25 -18.11 29.32
CA ASN A 21 -6.22 -17.59 27.96
C ASN A 21 -7.53 -17.75 27.19
N SER A 22 -8.41 -18.69 27.56
CA SER A 22 -9.70 -18.88 26.89
C SER A 22 -10.76 -17.86 27.31
N GLN A 23 -10.64 -17.27 28.51
CA GLN A 23 -11.58 -16.25 28.99
C GLN A 23 -11.27 -14.85 28.43
N LEU A 24 -10.01 -14.55 28.10
CA LEU A 24 -9.65 -13.31 27.38
C LEU A 24 -10.04 -13.38 25.89
N ALA A 25 -9.83 -14.54 25.25
CA ALA A 25 -10.23 -14.75 23.86
C ALA A 25 -11.76 -14.69 23.64
N ALA A 26 -12.55 -15.16 24.62
CA ALA A 26 -14.02 -15.13 24.52
C ALA A 26 -14.62 -13.72 24.73
N ARG A 27 -13.90 -12.77 25.34
CA ARG A 27 -14.34 -11.36 25.49
C ARG A 27 -14.02 -10.49 24.27
N LEU A 28 -13.31 -11.03 23.27
CA LEU A 28 -12.90 -10.33 22.06
C LEU A 28 -13.65 -10.80 20.80
N ALA A 29 -14.75 -11.56 20.94
CA ALA A 29 -15.54 -11.98 19.79
C ALA A 29 -16.20 -10.76 19.11
N PRO A 30 -15.81 -10.38 17.87
CA PRO A 30 -16.53 -9.37 17.13
C PRO A 30 -17.88 -9.95 16.69
N SER A 31 -18.92 -9.11 16.70
CA SER A 31 -20.19 -9.41 16.04
C SER A 31 -19.94 -9.80 14.58
N ALA A 32 -20.18 -11.06 14.26
CA ALA A 32 -19.89 -11.68 12.97
C ALA A 32 -20.90 -11.24 11.88
N ILE A 33 -20.93 -9.94 11.55
CA ILE A 33 -21.78 -9.39 10.47
C ILE A 33 -20.98 -8.54 9.47
N SER A 34 -19.76 -8.09 9.78
CA SER A 34 -18.91 -7.39 8.81
C SER A 34 -17.82 -8.31 8.27
N GLY A 35 -17.84 -8.63 6.98
CA GLY A 35 -16.80 -9.42 6.28
C GLY A 35 -15.42 -8.74 6.18
N SER A 36 -15.15 -7.72 6.99
CA SER A 36 -13.86 -7.04 7.15
C SER A 36 -13.18 -7.50 8.45
N ALA A 37 -11.90 -7.83 8.40
CA ALA A 37 -11.14 -8.10 9.62
C ALA A 37 -11.13 -6.86 10.52
N SER A 38 -11.27 -7.09 11.82
CA SER A 38 -11.21 -6.02 12.81
C SER A 38 -9.86 -5.30 12.71
N PRO A 39 -9.81 -4.00 13.04
CA PRO A 39 -8.55 -3.25 13.05
C PRO A 39 -7.49 -3.88 13.95
N ILE A 40 -7.93 -4.55 15.03
CA ILE A 40 -7.07 -5.34 15.91
C ILE A 40 -6.35 -6.46 15.14
N GLN A 41 -7.07 -7.24 14.33
CA GLN A 41 -6.45 -8.31 13.54
C GLN A 41 -5.47 -7.75 12.51
N GLN A 42 -5.83 -6.65 11.82
CA GLN A 42 -4.93 -6.04 10.85
C GLN A 42 -3.64 -5.55 11.49
N LEU A 43 -3.73 -4.94 12.68
CA LEU A 43 -2.55 -4.50 13.42
C LEU A 43 -1.70 -5.68 13.90
N TYR A 44 -2.34 -6.75 14.39
CA TYR A 44 -1.65 -7.98 14.78
C TYR A 44 -0.85 -8.56 13.60
N ASP A 45 -1.50 -8.72 12.43
CA ASP A 45 -0.87 -9.20 11.21
C ASP A 45 0.36 -8.34 10.85
N LEU A 46 0.23 -7.00 10.88
CA LEU A 46 1.33 -6.08 10.57
C LEU A 46 2.51 -6.24 11.55
N ARG A 47 2.25 -6.48 12.83
CA ARG A 47 3.31 -6.68 13.83
C ARG A 47 4.03 -8.02 13.70
N GLU A 48 3.28 -9.09 13.46
CA GLU A 48 3.91 -10.39 13.21
C GLU A 48 4.77 -10.32 11.93
N ILE A 49 4.28 -9.67 10.88
CA ILE A 49 5.07 -9.43 9.67
C ILE A 49 6.34 -8.61 10.00
N ASP A 50 6.21 -7.52 10.75
CA ASP A 50 7.36 -6.66 11.11
C ASP A 50 8.42 -7.44 11.90
N LYS A 51 7.99 -8.20 12.91
CA LYS A 51 8.85 -9.05 13.73
C LYS A 51 9.57 -10.12 12.91
N LEU A 52 8.85 -10.80 12.02
CA LEU A 52 9.41 -11.90 11.23
C LEU A 52 10.27 -11.43 10.06
N THR A 53 10.10 -10.19 9.60
CA THR A 53 10.96 -9.56 8.58
C THR A 53 12.44 -9.60 8.98
N ALA A 54 12.75 -9.40 10.26
CA ALA A 54 14.12 -9.48 10.77
C ALA A 54 14.72 -10.91 10.69
N SER A 55 13.89 -11.95 10.81
CA SER A 55 14.32 -13.35 10.65
C SER A 55 14.61 -13.68 9.19
N VAL A 56 13.72 -13.25 8.28
CA VAL A 56 13.88 -13.42 6.83
C VAL A 56 15.12 -12.68 6.33
N ALA A 57 15.37 -11.46 6.82
CA ALA A 57 16.56 -10.70 6.47
C ALA A 57 17.87 -11.42 6.83
N LYS A 58 17.92 -12.08 8.00
CA LYS A 58 19.11 -12.84 8.45
C LYS A 58 19.38 -14.09 7.64
N SER A 59 18.33 -14.69 7.07
CA SER A 59 18.43 -15.91 6.24
C SER A 59 18.59 -15.61 4.75
N SER A 60 18.71 -14.33 4.36
CA SER A 60 18.88 -13.90 2.98
C SER A 60 20.31 -14.13 2.45
N PRO A 61 20.48 -14.48 1.15
CA PRO A 61 21.79 -14.62 0.52
C PRO A 61 22.55 -13.27 0.42
N SER A 62 23.88 -13.31 0.30
CA SER A 62 24.80 -12.17 0.43
C SER A 62 24.66 -11.02 -0.58
N ASN A 63 23.90 -11.16 -1.67
CA ASN A 63 23.63 -10.09 -2.65
C ASN A 63 22.21 -9.51 -2.50
N VAL A 64 21.93 -8.87 -1.36
CA VAL A 64 20.61 -8.29 -1.05
C VAL A 64 20.47 -6.84 -1.51
N ASN A 65 21.58 -6.11 -1.54
CA ASN A 65 21.59 -4.69 -1.84
C ASN A 65 21.29 -4.46 -3.31
N HIS A 66 20.15 -3.83 -3.57
CA HIS A 66 19.76 -3.41 -4.91
C HIS A 66 20.30 -1.99 -5.16
N PRO A 67 20.90 -1.69 -6.33
CA PRO A 67 21.52 -0.39 -6.64
C PRO A 67 20.49 0.74 -6.89
N SER A 68 19.48 0.88 -6.03
CA SER A 68 18.24 1.66 -6.17
C SER A 68 17.13 0.92 -6.94
N PRO A 69 15.87 0.95 -6.47
CA PRO A 69 14.73 0.35 -7.18
C PRO A 69 14.36 1.08 -8.47
N LEU A 70 14.89 2.29 -8.69
CA LEU A 70 14.62 3.07 -9.91
C LEU A 70 15.17 2.40 -11.18
N VAL A 71 16.02 1.40 -11.00
CA VAL A 71 16.45 0.47 -12.05
C VAL A 71 15.24 -0.17 -12.74
N MET A 72 14.10 -0.38 -12.08
CA MET A 72 12.87 -0.88 -12.73
C MET A 72 12.28 0.07 -13.80
N ARG A 73 12.75 1.34 -13.84
CA ARG A 73 12.44 2.34 -14.86
C ARG A 73 13.39 2.29 -16.06
N ALA A 74 14.48 1.50 -15.99
CA ALA A 74 15.53 1.59 -16.97
C ALA A 74 15.03 1.18 -18.36
N LEU A 75 15.41 2.02 -19.32
CA LEU A 75 15.21 1.83 -20.74
C LEU A 75 15.97 0.55 -21.16
N PRO A 76 15.29 -0.55 -21.55
CA PRO A 76 16.01 -1.71 -22.09
C PRO A 76 16.76 -1.36 -23.38
N ALA A 77 16.26 -0.34 -24.10
CA ALA A 77 16.88 0.29 -25.25
C ALA A 77 16.52 1.79 -25.31
N PRO A 78 17.41 2.66 -25.82
CA PRO A 78 17.09 4.06 -26.12
C PRO A 78 15.78 4.19 -26.90
N TRP A 79 15.01 5.27 -26.67
CA TRP A 79 13.77 5.51 -27.44
C TRP A 79 14.03 5.53 -28.95
N LEU A 80 15.21 6.02 -29.35
CA LEU A 80 15.66 6.08 -30.75
C LEU A 80 15.73 4.69 -31.43
N SER A 81 16.01 3.64 -30.67
CA SER A 81 16.14 2.27 -31.17
C SER A 81 14.92 1.39 -30.84
N ALA A 82 13.93 1.92 -30.11
CA ALA A 82 12.70 1.21 -29.82
C ALA A 82 11.72 1.38 -30.98
N SER A 83 11.09 0.30 -31.44
CA SER A 83 9.90 0.42 -32.28
C SER A 83 8.85 1.25 -31.53
N GLN A 84 8.21 2.21 -32.21
CA GLN A 84 7.16 3.01 -31.60
C GLN A 84 6.13 2.07 -30.96
N PRO A 85 5.74 2.27 -29.69
CA PRO A 85 4.68 1.46 -29.11
C PRO A 85 3.42 1.71 -29.94
N ASN A 86 2.97 0.67 -30.63
CA ASN A 86 1.76 0.73 -31.43
C ASN A 86 0.59 1.04 -30.48
N LEU A 87 0.13 2.30 -30.52
CA LEU A 87 -0.95 2.83 -29.67
C LEU A 87 -2.33 2.42 -30.18
N ALA A 88 -2.42 2.00 -31.45
CA ALA A 88 -3.62 1.41 -32.02
C ALA A 88 -3.91 0.07 -31.33
N SER A 89 -5.06 0.01 -30.63
CA SER A 89 -5.72 -1.18 -30.08
C SER A 89 -4.81 -2.40 -29.87
N GLN A 90 -4.42 -2.64 -28.62
CA GLN A 90 -3.59 -3.75 -28.12
C GLN A 90 -4.04 -5.15 -28.61
N GLY A 91 -3.76 -5.46 -29.88
CA GLY A 91 -4.20 -6.65 -30.58
C GLY A 91 -3.36 -6.99 -31.83
N SER A 92 -2.39 -6.19 -32.22
CA SER A 92 -1.44 -6.56 -33.29
C SER A 92 -0.27 -7.35 -32.72
N LYS A 93 -0.17 -8.60 -33.17
CA LYS A 93 1.01 -9.47 -33.06
C LYS A 93 2.05 -8.94 -34.02
N ASP A 94 3.15 -8.37 -33.53
CA ASP A 94 4.36 -8.25 -34.33
C ASP A 94 5.51 -8.96 -33.61
N ASP A 95 6.07 -9.92 -34.33
CA ASP A 95 6.95 -10.98 -33.87
C ASP A 95 8.41 -10.51 -33.82
N LEU A 96 9.00 -10.51 -32.62
CA LEU A 96 10.42 -10.77 -32.46
C LEU A 96 10.57 -12.24 -32.11
N GLU A 97 11.04 -13.03 -33.08
CA GLU A 97 11.41 -14.44 -32.89
C GLU A 97 12.54 -14.53 -31.87
N VAL A 98 12.18 -14.89 -30.64
CA VAL A 98 13.08 -15.43 -29.64
C VAL A 98 12.56 -16.84 -29.39
N ASP A 99 13.45 -17.82 -29.51
CA ASP A 99 13.14 -19.26 -29.51
C ASP A 99 12.32 -19.66 -28.27
N ALA A 100 11.00 -19.76 -28.45
CA ALA A 100 10.02 -19.98 -27.40
C ALA A 100 10.25 -21.29 -26.61
N LYS A 101 10.94 -22.26 -27.21
CA LYS A 101 11.29 -23.54 -26.58
C LYS A 101 12.32 -23.36 -25.45
N SER A 102 13.30 -22.48 -25.64
CA SER A 102 14.38 -22.24 -24.67
C SER A 102 13.90 -21.58 -23.36
N VAL A 103 12.83 -20.77 -23.43
CA VAL A 103 12.25 -20.07 -22.28
C VAL A 103 11.25 -20.95 -21.51
N GLU A 104 10.45 -21.78 -22.20
CA GLU A 104 9.61 -22.80 -21.54
C GLU A 104 10.44 -23.83 -20.76
N GLU A 105 11.60 -24.21 -21.28
CA GLU A 105 12.54 -25.13 -20.61
C GLU A 105 13.22 -24.50 -19.40
N ALA A 106 13.64 -23.22 -19.49
CA ALA A 106 14.23 -22.47 -18.36
C ALA A 106 13.24 -22.16 -17.22
N GLN A 107 11.93 -22.32 -17.45
CA GLN A 107 10.88 -22.11 -16.45
C GLN A 107 10.30 -23.40 -15.87
N LYS A 108 10.35 -24.52 -16.62
CA LYS A 108 10.12 -25.85 -16.04
C LYS A 108 11.15 -26.18 -14.94
N SER A 109 12.28 -25.48 -14.88
CA SER A 109 13.36 -25.67 -13.91
C SER A 109 13.28 -24.79 -12.66
N LEU A 110 12.28 -23.91 -12.48
CA LEU A 110 12.19 -23.08 -11.27
C LEU A 110 11.40 -23.81 -10.18
N GLY A 111 12.14 -24.53 -9.32
CA GLY A 111 11.61 -25.18 -8.13
C GLY A 111 11.06 -24.18 -7.10
N PRO A 112 10.46 -24.69 -6.00
CA PRO A 112 10.02 -23.86 -4.88
C PRO A 112 11.16 -22.98 -4.35
N LYS A 113 10.85 -21.74 -3.98
CA LYS A 113 11.81 -20.78 -3.42
C LYS A 113 11.45 -20.37 -2.01
N HIS A 114 12.44 -20.17 -1.15
CA HIS A 114 12.21 -19.61 0.18
C HIS A 114 11.92 -18.11 0.12
N MET A 115 11.24 -17.59 1.16
CA MET A 115 10.93 -16.16 1.25
C MET A 115 12.20 -15.30 1.20
N SER A 116 13.28 -15.78 1.82
CA SER A 116 14.58 -15.09 1.92
C SER A 116 15.30 -14.90 0.58
N GLU A 117 15.02 -15.73 -0.43
CA GLU A 117 15.65 -15.61 -1.75
C GLU A 117 15.17 -14.34 -2.50
N SER A 118 13.93 -13.93 -2.22
CA SER A 118 13.33 -12.71 -2.78
C SER A 118 13.65 -11.44 -1.99
N TYR A 119 14.30 -11.58 -0.82
CA TYR A 119 14.61 -10.45 0.05
C TYR A 119 15.50 -9.44 -0.68
N THR A 120 15.06 -8.19 -0.67
CA THR A 120 15.69 -7.07 -1.37
C THR A 120 15.68 -5.86 -0.46
N THR A 121 16.79 -5.11 -0.42
CA THR A 121 16.93 -3.92 0.40
C THR A 121 17.68 -2.80 -0.32
N PHE A 122 17.39 -1.55 0.04
CA PHE A 122 18.19 -0.39 -0.34
C PHE A 122 18.07 0.73 0.71
N ASP A 123 19.13 1.53 0.81
CA ASP A 123 19.19 2.68 1.71
C ASP A 123 18.94 3.99 0.94
N LEU A 124 18.36 4.96 1.64
CA LEU A 124 18.12 6.31 1.17
C LEU A 124 18.64 7.28 2.25
N PRO A 125 19.91 7.71 2.18
CA PRO A 125 20.57 8.46 3.23
C PRO A 125 20.15 9.95 3.24
N LEU A 126 18.91 10.23 3.63
CA LEU A 126 18.35 11.58 3.61
C LEU A 126 18.88 12.50 4.72
N ALA A 127 19.34 11.95 5.85
CA ALA A 127 19.98 12.75 6.90
C ALA A 127 21.48 12.92 6.62
N SER A 128 22.12 11.90 6.03
CA SER A 128 23.56 11.89 5.76
C SER A 128 23.95 12.60 4.45
N ASP A 129 23.04 12.76 3.48
CA ASP A 129 23.27 13.45 2.19
C ASP A 129 22.26 14.58 1.96
N ALA A 130 22.71 15.82 2.20
CA ALA A 130 21.90 17.03 2.01
C ALA A 130 21.48 17.27 0.55
N GLY A 131 22.32 16.93 -0.43
CA GLY A 131 21.99 17.09 -1.85
C GLY A 131 20.94 16.08 -2.30
N LEU A 132 20.94 14.88 -1.71
CA LEU A 132 19.85 13.94 -1.87
C LEU A 132 18.57 14.45 -1.19
N TYR A 133 18.65 14.97 0.04
CA TYR A 133 17.53 15.48 0.81
C TYR A 133 16.70 16.54 0.06
N ASP A 134 17.35 17.47 -0.64
CA ASP A 134 16.70 18.53 -1.44
C ASP A 134 15.71 17.95 -2.47
N ARG A 135 15.96 16.74 -2.95
CA ARG A 135 15.08 16.06 -3.92
C ARG A 135 13.83 15.46 -3.26
N TYR A 136 13.76 15.36 -1.94
CA TYR A 136 12.70 14.71 -1.16
C TYR A 136 11.99 15.62 -0.17
N VAL A 137 12.40 16.87 -0.03
CA VAL A 137 11.70 17.87 0.79
C VAL A 137 10.72 18.70 -0.07
N ASN A 138 9.64 19.18 0.55
CA ASN A 138 8.70 20.13 -0.03
C ASN A 138 8.95 21.54 0.53
N THR A 139 8.32 22.55 -0.07
CA THR A 139 8.52 23.96 0.30
C THR A 139 8.10 24.31 1.73
N SER A 140 7.27 23.47 2.36
CA SER A 140 6.82 23.63 3.74
C SER A 140 7.69 22.88 4.75
N GLY A 141 8.82 22.28 4.34
CA GLY A 141 9.70 21.48 5.21
C GLY A 141 9.18 20.07 5.51
N GLY A 142 8.10 19.64 4.85
CA GLY A 142 7.63 18.26 4.87
C GLY A 142 8.29 17.41 3.79
N PHE A 143 8.09 16.09 3.83
CA PHE A 143 8.62 15.19 2.81
C PHE A 143 7.68 15.07 1.60
N ARG A 144 8.26 14.91 0.41
CA ARG A 144 7.57 14.54 -0.83
C ARG A 144 7.18 13.06 -0.78
N MET A 145 6.17 12.74 0.02
CA MET A 145 5.70 11.37 0.26
C MET A 145 5.38 10.61 -1.03
N GLY A 146 4.89 11.29 -2.07
CA GLY A 146 4.67 10.69 -3.38
C GLY A 146 5.91 9.97 -3.95
N LYS A 147 7.12 10.51 -3.74
CA LYS A 147 8.37 9.84 -4.15
C LYS A 147 8.67 8.60 -3.32
N LEU A 148 8.32 8.59 -2.03
CA LEU A 148 8.50 7.43 -1.16
C LEU A 148 7.51 6.31 -1.51
N LEU A 149 6.25 6.66 -1.81
CA LEU A 149 5.24 5.70 -2.32
C LEU A 149 5.69 5.06 -3.65
N GLU A 150 6.28 5.87 -4.52
CA GLU A 150 6.86 5.39 -5.78
C GLU A 150 8.03 4.42 -5.57
N HIS A 151 8.87 4.65 -4.55
CA HIS A 151 9.94 3.73 -4.18
C HIS A 151 9.41 2.40 -3.64
N LEU A 152 8.35 2.42 -2.83
CA LEU A 152 7.72 1.21 -2.29
C LEU A 152 7.20 0.29 -3.42
N ASP A 153 6.56 0.85 -4.43
CA ASP A 153 6.11 0.09 -5.60
C ASP A 153 7.28 -0.42 -6.45
N SER A 154 8.30 0.42 -6.63
CA SER A 154 9.53 0.04 -7.36
C SER A 154 10.25 -1.13 -6.66
N LEU A 155 10.30 -1.12 -5.33
CA LEU A 155 10.83 -2.21 -4.53
C LEU A 155 9.97 -3.47 -4.65
N ALA A 156 8.64 -3.34 -4.58
CA ALA A 156 7.74 -4.48 -4.76
C ALA A 156 7.93 -5.14 -6.14
N GLY A 157 8.12 -4.33 -7.18
CA GLY A 157 8.55 -4.77 -8.50
C GLY A 157 9.86 -5.55 -8.45
N ALA A 158 10.93 -4.96 -7.90
CA ALA A 158 12.25 -5.60 -7.84
C ALA A 158 12.21 -6.96 -7.13
N VAL A 159 11.53 -7.03 -5.98
CA VAL A 159 11.29 -8.27 -5.22
C VAL A 159 10.57 -9.32 -6.07
N ALA A 160 9.52 -8.92 -6.79
CA ALA A 160 8.74 -9.84 -7.60
C ALA A 160 9.55 -10.43 -8.76
N TYR A 161 10.38 -9.62 -9.43
CA TYR A 161 11.27 -10.12 -10.47
C TYR A 161 12.36 -11.01 -9.91
N ARG A 162 12.94 -10.66 -8.76
CA ARG A 162 13.92 -11.51 -8.06
C ARG A 162 13.33 -12.87 -7.69
N HIS A 163 12.06 -12.91 -7.31
CA HIS A 163 11.33 -14.16 -7.07
C HIS A 163 11.10 -14.94 -8.37
N ALA A 164 10.64 -14.28 -9.43
CA ALA A 164 10.25 -14.94 -10.68
C ALA A 164 11.42 -15.37 -11.58
N LEU A 165 12.58 -14.73 -11.45
CA LEU A 165 13.78 -15.01 -12.26
C LEU A 165 14.81 -15.86 -11.49
N PRO A 166 15.71 -16.57 -12.17
CA PRO A 166 16.88 -17.16 -11.54
C PRO A 166 17.71 -16.10 -10.81
N THR A 167 18.34 -16.46 -9.70
CA THR A 167 19.20 -15.54 -8.93
C THR A 167 20.32 -15.03 -9.85
N PRO A 168 20.43 -13.72 -10.08
CA PRO A 168 21.41 -13.19 -11.01
C PRO A 168 22.83 -13.38 -10.47
N THR A 169 23.76 -13.71 -11.35
CA THR A 169 25.20 -13.85 -11.04
C THR A 169 25.90 -12.50 -10.87
N SER A 170 25.25 -11.40 -11.29
CA SER A 170 25.74 -10.01 -11.21
C SER A 170 24.69 -9.11 -10.57
N SER A 171 25.14 -8.15 -9.75
CA SER A 171 24.30 -7.11 -9.14
C SER A 171 24.03 -5.91 -10.07
N ALA A 172 24.54 -5.93 -11.30
CA ALA A 172 24.36 -4.85 -12.25
C ALA A 172 22.89 -4.76 -12.73
N ALA A 173 22.35 -3.54 -12.73
CA ALA A 173 21.03 -3.21 -13.28
C ALA A 173 20.82 -3.77 -14.69
N SER A 174 21.82 -3.63 -15.57
CA SER A 174 21.78 -4.14 -16.95
C SER A 174 21.58 -5.65 -17.03
N ALA A 175 22.24 -6.43 -16.17
CA ALA A 175 22.10 -7.88 -16.14
C ALA A 175 20.68 -8.31 -15.72
N PHE A 176 20.06 -7.56 -14.81
CA PHE A 176 18.68 -7.75 -14.42
C PHE A 176 17.72 -7.48 -15.58
N HIS A 177 17.92 -6.39 -16.35
CA HIS A 177 17.11 -6.07 -17.53
C HIS A 177 17.23 -7.13 -18.63
N GLU A 178 18.45 -7.58 -18.89
CA GLU A 178 18.71 -8.62 -19.90
C GLU A 178 18.02 -9.94 -19.51
N ALA A 179 18.14 -10.35 -18.24
CA ALA A 179 17.48 -11.55 -17.74
C ALA A 179 15.95 -11.44 -17.83
N SER A 180 15.39 -10.28 -17.46
CA SER A 180 13.96 -10.00 -17.57
C SER A 180 13.46 -10.04 -19.02
N ALA A 181 14.18 -9.39 -19.94
CA ALA A 181 13.84 -9.36 -21.36
C ALA A 181 13.89 -10.77 -21.97
N LYS A 182 14.95 -11.52 -21.66
CA LYS A 182 15.12 -12.91 -22.13
C LYS A 182 14.07 -13.85 -21.57
N ALA A 183 13.63 -13.65 -20.33
CA ALA A 183 12.60 -14.48 -19.71
C ALA A 183 11.19 -14.27 -20.31
N GLY A 184 10.96 -13.17 -21.04
CA GLY A 184 9.65 -12.86 -21.63
C GLY A 184 8.54 -12.68 -20.57
N LEU A 185 8.89 -12.28 -19.36
CA LEU A 185 7.98 -12.07 -18.23
C LEU A 185 7.55 -10.62 -18.13
N TYR A 186 6.26 -10.40 -17.83
CA TYR A 186 5.71 -9.10 -17.46
C TYR A 186 5.14 -9.15 -16.05
N LEU A 187 5.82 -8.51 -15.10
CA LEU A 187 5.29 -8.30 -13.75
C LEU A 187 4.73 -6.89 -13.62
N ALA A 188 3.51 -6.81 -13.09
CA ALA A 188 2.79 -5.57 -12.86
C ALA A 188 2.18 -5.54 -11.45
N THR A 189 2.09 -4.33 -10.88
CA THR A 189 1.33 -4.10 -9.66
C THR A 189 -0.16 -4.20 -9.96
N ALA A 190 -0.85 -5.16 -9.34
CA ALA A 190 -2.30 -5.31 -9.46
C ALA A 190 -3.06 -4.54 -8.38
N SER A 191 -2.53 -4.54 -7.16
CA SER A 191 -3.08 -3.77 -6.05
C SER A 191 -2.01 -3.47 -5.02
N ALA A 192 -2.23 -2.42 -4.23
CA ALA A 192 -1.51 -2.21 -2.99
C ALA A 192 -2.54 -2.13 -1.86
N ASP A 193 -2.28 -2.81 -0.76
CA ASP A 193 -3.09 -2.72 0.45
C ASP A 193 -2.84 -1.37 1.15
N ARG A 194 -3.63 -1.08 2.18
CA ARG A 194 -3.52 0.15 2.95
C ARG A 194 -2.11 0.34 3.51
N LEU A 195 -1.57 1.54 3.32
CA LEU A 195 -0.28 2.02 3.78
C LEU A 195 -0.51 3.11 4.84
N ASP A 196 -0.24 2.81 6.11
CA ASP A 196 -0.29 3.78 7.20
C ASP A 196 1.12 4.28 7.56
N MET A 197 1.21 5.57 7.85
CA MET A 197 2.41 6.22 8.34
C MET A 197 2.41 6.25 9.87
N PHE A 198 3.25 5.41 10.48
CA PHE A 198 3.33 5.25 11.93
C PHE A 198 4.27 6.26 12.60
N GLY A 199 5.33 6.67 11.90
CA GLY A 199 6.29 7.66 12.37
C GLY A 199 6.06 9.06 11.80
N ARG A 200 6.75 10.07 12.34
CA ARG A 200 6.76 11.44 11.82
C ARG A 200 8.05 11.70 11.05
N LEU A 201 7.94 12.10 9.79
CA LEU A 201 9.06 12.63 9.02
C LEU A 201 8.80 14.12 8.76
N ASN A 202 9.65 14.99 9.31
CA ASN A 202 9.60 16.44 9.14
C ASN A 202 11.03 17.01 9.17
N LYS A 203 11.17 18.33 8.96
CA LYS A 203 12.46 19.03 8.99
C LYS A 203 13.21 18.85 10.31
N GLU A 204 12.49 18.71 11.42
CA GLU A 204 13.09 18.54 12.76
C GLU A 204 13.52 17.08 13.04
N ASN A 205 13.05 16.12 12.25
CA ASN A 205 13.27 14.69 12.41
C ASN A 205 13.60 14.05 11.04
N VAL A 206 14.62 14.60 10.36
CA VAL A 206 15.17 13.99 9.14
C VAL A 206 15.95 12.74 9.55
N ARG A 207 15.68 11.63 8.86
CA ARG A 207 16.26 10.32 9.14
C ARG A 207 16.79 9.69 7.87
N ASP A 208 17.88 8.94 7.96
CA ASP A 208 18.24 8.01 6.90
C ASP A 208 17.17 6.92 6.85
N LEU A 209 16.74 6.59 5.64
CA LEU A 209 15.67 5.62 5.42
C LEU A 209 16.24 4.33 4.87
N LYS A 210 15.69 3.20 5.30
CA LYS A 210 15.98 1.87 4.78
C LYS A 210 14.70 1.25 4.31
N PHE A 211 14.74 0.67 3.11
CA PHE A 211 13.61 0.02 2.50
C PHE A 211 13.94 -1.44 2.28
N SER A 212 13.05 -2.34 2.70
CA SER A 212 13.23 -3.77 2.51
C SER A 212 11.92 -4.46 2.12
N GLY A 213 12.00 -5.60 1.44
CA GLY A 213 10.82 -6.33 1.02
C GLY A 213 11.13 -7.74 0.55
N PHE A 214 10.11 -8.59 0.58
CA PHE A 214 10.18 -10.00 0.17
C PHE A 214 8.77 -10.55 -0.11
N VAL A 215 8.69 -11.69 -0.78
CA VAL A 215 7.44 -12.39 -1.09
C VAL A 215 6.97 -13.17 0.14
N THR A 216 5.72 -12.93 0.58
CA THR A 216 5.08 -13.61 1.73
C THR A 216 4.10 -14.69 1.29
N TRP A 217 3.52 -14.57 0.09
CA TRP A 217 2.55 -15.52 -0.43
C TRP A 217 2.60 -15.61 -1.95
N THR A 218 2.33 -16.79 -2.52
CA THR A 218 2.28 -17.02 -3.97
C THR A 218 1.04 -17.80 -4.34
N GLY A 219 0.29 -17.30 -5.32
CA GLY A 219 -0.72 -18.05 -6.05
C GLY A 219 -0.12 -18.72 -7.29
N SER A 220 -0.96 -18.93 -8.31
CA SER A 220 -0.48 -19.52 -9.58
C SER A 220 0.36 -18.54 -10.40
N SER A 221 -0.07 -17.29 -10.48
CA SER A 221 0.49 -16.22 -11.34
C SER A 221 0.50 -14.87 -10.63
N SER A 222 0.34 -14.87 -9.30
CA SER A 222 0.27 -13.68 -8.48
C SER A 222 1.04 -13.91 -7.20
N MET A 223 1.67 -12.88 -6.65
CA MET A 223 2.38 -12.96 -5.39
C MET A 223 2.06 -11.74 -4.52
N GLU A 224 2.05 -11.95 -3.21
CA GLU A 224 2.02 -10.88 -2.23
C GLU A 224 3.44 -10.55 -1.81
N VAL A 225 3.79 -9.26 -1.91
CA VAL A 225 5.08 -8.72 -1.55
C VAL A 225 4.88 -7.78 -0.38
N VAL A 226 5.56 -8.06 0.73
CA VAL A 226 5.65 -7.07 1.81
C VAL A 226 6.78 -6.08 1.48
N VAL A 227 6.55 -4.82 1.78
CA VAL A 227 7.56 -3.77 1.75
C VAL A 227 7.54 -3.00 3.07
N LYS A 228 8.72 -2.68 3.57
CA LYS A 228 8.93 -2.02 4.85
C LYS A 228 9.81 -0.80 4.62
N MET A 229 9.44 0.32 5.23
CA MET A 229 10.25 1.53 5.32
C MET A 229 10.61 1.78 6.79
N GLU A 230 11.90 1.85 7.07
CA GLU A 230 12.47 2.12 8.38
C GLU A 230 13.21 3.46 8.36
N GLY A 231 13.23 4.15 9.50
CA GLY A 231 14.03 5.36 9.70
C GLY A 231 15.04 5.18 10.81
N SER A 232 16.25 5.70 10.62
CA SER A 232 17.32 5.70 11.63
C SER A 232 16.96 6.54 12.86
N ASN A 233 17.25 6.04 14.05
CA ASN A 233 17.17 6.78 15.30
C ASN A 233 18.56 7.29 15.73
N THR A 234 18.59 8.18 16.73
CA THR A 234 19.83 8.75 17.29
C THR A 234 20.71 7.72 18.00
N ASP A 235 20.13 6.63 18.47
CA ASP A 235 20.80 5.51 19.15
C ASP A 235 21.27 4.41 18.17
N SER A 236 21.34 4.72 16.87
CA SER A 236 21.66 3.77 15.79
C SER A 236 20.66 2.62 15.61
N SER A 237 19.51 2.65 16.31
CA SER A 237 18.41 1.72 16.05
C SER A 237 17.59 2.15 14.82
N TRP A 238 16.76 1.25 14.32
CA TRP A 238 15.86 1.51 13.20
C TRP A 238 14.41 1.36 13.65
N GLU A 239 13.58 2.32 13.28
CA GLU A 239 12.14 2.32 13.59
C GLU A 239 11.32 2.08 12.33
N THR A 240 10.37 1.14 12.39
CA THR A 240 9.37 0.94 11.33
C THR A 240 8.48 2.16 11.18
N LEU A 241 8.59 2.86 10.05
CA LEU A 241 7.78 4.05 9.75
C LEU A 241 6.55 3.71 8.92
N MET A 242 6.66 2.73 8.03
CA MET A 242 5.56 2.25 7.17
C MET A 242 5.76 0.79 6.82
N LEU A 243 4.67 0.04 6.81
CA LEU A 243 4.63 -1.34 6.33
C LEU A 243 3.51 -1.45 5.29
N GLY A 244 3.83 -2.06 4.17
CA GLY A 244 2.97 -2.15 3.01
C GLY A 244 2.93 -3.54 2.42
N ARG A 245 1.84 -3.85 1.73
CA ARG A 245 1.68 -5.11 1.01
C ARG A 245 1.21 -4.83 -0.40
N PHE A 246 1.90 -5.37 -1.37
CA PHE A 246 1.64 -5.19 -2.80
C PHE A 246 1.31 -6.55 -3.39
N VAL A 247 0.28 -6.60 -4.24
CA VAL A 247 -0.02 -7.79 -5.03
C VAL A 247 0.53 -7.58 -6.42
N MET A 248 1.48 -8.43 -6.79
CA MET A 248 2.12 -8.43 -8.09
C MET A 248 1.54 -9.56 -8.93
N VAL A 249 1.27 -9.30 -10.21
CA VAL A 249 0.78 -10.31 -11.15
C VAL A 249 1.79 -10.55 -12.26
N CYS A 250 1.97 -11.82 -12.60
CA CYS A 250 2.87 -12.30 -13.62
C CYS A 250 2.10 -12.64 -14.89
N ARG A 251 2.52 -12.05 -15.99
CA ARG A 251 1.97 -12.27 -17.32
C ARG A 251 3.07 -12.61 -18.29
N ASP A 252 2.68 -13.28 -19.36
CA ASP A 252 3.55 -13.47 -20.51
C ASP A 252 3.64 -12.15 -21.28
N SER A 253 4.86 -11.71 -21.60
CA SER A 253 5.10 -10.40 -22.23
C SER A 253 4.52 -10.27 -23.63
N LYS A 254 4.35 -11.38 -24.36
CA LYS A 254 3.84 -11.41 -25.74
C LYS A 254 2.33 -11.63 -25.77
N THR A 255 1.84 -12.62 -25.02
CA THR A 255 0.42 -13.03 -25.05
C THR A 255 -0.44 -12.30 -24.02
N HIS A 256 0.16 -11.60 -23.06
CA HIS A 256 -0.50 -10.96 -21.91
C HIS A 256 -1.35 -11.89 -21.02
N LYS A 257 -1.27 -13.21 -21.24
CA LYS A 257 -1.95 -14.22 -20.42
C LYS A 257 -1.21 -14.41 -19.09
N ALA A 258 -1.96 -14.86 -18.09
CA ALA A 258 -1.40 -15.19 -16.78
C ALA A 258 -0.29 -16.24 -16.93
N ARG A 259 0.86 -16.00 -16.29
CA ARG A 259 2.02 -16.88 -16.37
C ARG A 259 2.41 -17.39 -15.00
N LYS A 260 2.78 -18.68 -14.93
CA LYS A 260 3.11 -19.31 -13.66
C LYS A 260 4.37 -18.71 -13.04
N ILE A 261 4.38 -18.64 -11.71
CA ILE A 261 5.52 -18.20 -10.90
C ILE A 261 6.02 -19.36 -10.02
N PRO A 262 7.28 -19.32 -9.56
CA PRO A 262 7.78 -20.30 -8.59
C PRO A 262 6.93 -20.27 -7.31
N PRO A 263 6.48 -21.42 -6.79
CA PRO A 263 5.78 -21.48 -5.51
C PRO A 263 6.74 -21.18 -4.36
N LEU A 264 6.23 -20.71 -3.23
CA LEU A 264 7.05 -20.60 -2.02
C LEU A 264 7.27 -21.98 -1.38
N ALA A 265 8.52 -22.22 -0.98
CA ALA A 265 8.88 -23.24 0.00
C ALA A 265 8.63 -22.66 1.40
N VAL A 266 7.81 -23.35 2.20
CA VAL A 266 7.31 -22.84 3.50
C VAL A 266 7.65 -23.83 4.60
N ASP A 267 8.93 -24.10 4.77
CA ASP A 267 9.40 -25.18 5.65
C ASP A 267 9.60 -24.70 7.08
N ARG A 268 10.03 -23.43 7.24
CA ARG A 268 10.31 -22.81 8.54
C ARG A 268 9.02 -22.33 9.20
N ASP A 269 8.98 -22.34 10.53
CA ASP A 269 7.77 -21.95 11.26
C ASP A 269 7.39 -20.47 11.05
N GLU A 270 8.40 -19.59 10.95
CA GLU A 270 8.23 -18.19 10.55
C GLU A 270 7.60 -18.03 9.15
N GLU A 271 8.03 -18.82 8.17
CA GLU A 271 7.47 -18.80 6.82
C GLU A 271 6.02 -19.29 6.83
N LYS A 272 5.69 -20.31 7.65
CA LYS A 272 4.31 -20.83 7.78
C LYS A 272 3.35 -19.78 8.32
N ILE A 273 3.79 -19.00 9.30
CA ILE A 273 3.00 -17.90 9.87
C ILE A 273 2.76 -16.83 8.80
N LEU A 274 3.81 -16.37 8.13
CA LEU A 274 3.73 -15.35 7.07
C LEU A 274 2.83 -15.80 5.91
N TRP A 275 2.95 -17.07 5.51
CA TRP A 275 2.10 -17.66 4.48
C TRP A 275 0.62 -17.68 4.88
N ALA A 276 0.31 -18.09 6.11
CA ALA A 276 -1.06 -18.14 6.62
C ALA A 276 -1.70 -16.75 6.64
N ILE A 277 -0.94 -15.74 7.07
CA ILE A 277 -1.35 -14.33 7.04
C ILE A 277 -1.66 -13.90 5.59
N GLY A 278 -0.76 -14.15 4.65
CA GLY A 278 -0.96 -13.79 3.23
C GLY A 278 -2.14 -14.52 2.56
N ASP A 279 -2.39 -15.78 2.91
CA ASP A 279 -3.54 -16.54 2.42
C ASP A 279 -4.86 -15.96 2.93
N GLU A 280 -4.92 -15.56 4.20
CA GLU A 280 -6.06 -14.86 4.77
C GLU A 280 -6.29 -13.50 4.07
N HIS A 281 -5.22 -12.74 3.84
CA HIS A 281 -5.29 -11.46 3.14
C HIS A 281 -5.88 -11.61 1.73
N GLN A 282 -5.49 -12.66 1.00
CA GLN A 282 -6.08 -12.94 -0.31
C GLN A 282 -7.58 -13.21 -0.23
N LYS A 283 -8.04 -14.03 0.72
CA LYS A 283 -9.46 -14.32 0.92
C LYS A 283 -10.23 -13.05 1.27
N ARG A 284 -9.66 -12.22 2.14
CA ARG A 284 -10.24 -10.94 2.59
C ARG A 284 -10.42 -9.97 1.44
N ARG A 285 -9.42 -9.82 0.56
CA ARG A 285 -9.52 -8.96 -0.63
C ARG A 285 -10.70 -9.31 -1.51
N LYS A 286 -10.98 -10.61 -1.71
CA LYS A 286 -12.16 -11.06 -2.47
C LYS A 286 -13.47 -10.65 -1.80
N THR A 287 -13.57 -10.81 -0.48
CA THR A 287 -14.77 -10.42 0.28
C THR A 287 -14.97 -8.91 0.29
N THR A 288 -13.93 -8.11 0.54
CA THR A 288 -14.00 -6.64 0.51
C THR A 288 -14.46 -6.13 -0.86
N ALA A 289 -13.98 -6.75 -1.95
CA ALA A 289 -14.41 -6.40 -3.31
C ALA A 289 -15.89 -6.71 -3.59
N LEU A 290 -16.51 -7.64 -2.86
CA LEU A 290 -17.94 -7.95 -2.98
C LEU A 290 -18.82 -6.95 -2.20
N ASN A 291 -18.31 -6.39 -1.11
CA ASN A 291 -19.05 -5.48 -0.21
C ASN A 291 -18.82 -3.99 -0.49
N ALA A 292 -18.25 -3.65 -1.63
CA ALA A 292 -17.96 -2.27 -2.00
C ALA A 292 -19.27 -1.47 -2.25
N LEU A 293 -19.28 -0.17 -1.90
CA LEU A 293 -20.47 0.69 -1.96
C LEU A 293 -20.99 0.95 -3.38
N ASP A 294 -20.19 0.67 -4.39
CA ASP A 294 -20.61 0.66 -5.80
C ASP A 294 -21.48 -0.55 -6.14
N LYS A 295 -21.49 -1.59 -5.30
CA LYS A 295 -22.25 -2.84 -5.48
C LYS A 295 -23.36 -3.03 -4.45
N VAL A 296 -23.15 -2.56 -3.23
CA VAL A 296 -24.07 -2.74 -2.10
C VAL A 296 -24.46 -1.37 -1.54
N PRO A 297 -25.76 -1.11 -1.29
CA PRO A 297 -26.20 0.16 -0.72
C PRO A 297 -25.61 0.40 0.68
N PRO A 298 -25.58 1.66 1.15
CA PRO A 298 -25.15 1.97 2.52
C PRO A 298 -26.06 1.30 3.55
N SER A 299 -25.51 1.08 4.75
CA SER A 299 -26.28 0.53 5.86
C SER A 299 -27.36 1.52 6.33
N SER A 300 -28.40 1.00 6.99
CA SER A 300 -29.48 1.83 7.56
C SER A 300 -28.96 2.92 8.51
N LYS A 301 -27.93 2.59 9.32
CA LYS A 301 -27.26 3.56 10.19
C LYS A 301 -26.59 4.67 9.39
N GLU A 302 -25.84 4.33 8.34
CA GLU A 302 -25.15 5.32 7.51
C GLU A 302 -26.12 6.22 6.74
N ALA A 303 -27.23 5.66 6.27
CA ALA A 303 -28.31 6.44 5.66
C ALA A 303 -28.95 7.41 6.67
N GLY A 304 -29.15 6.98 7.93
CA GLY A 304 -29.60 7.83 9.02
C GLY A 304 -28.63 8.97 9.34
N ASP A 305 -27.34 8.65 9.54
CA ASP A 305 -26.29 9.64 9.79
C ASP A 305 -26.20 10.69 8.66
N LEU A 306 -26.38 10.26 7.41
CA LEU A 306 -26.41 11.15 6.25
C LEU A 306 -27.65 12.04 6.26
N HIS A 307 -28.82 11.48 6.56
CA HIS A 307 -30.06 12.25 6.64
C HIS A 307 -29.95 13.36 7.68
N GLU A 308 -29.43 13.05 8.86
CA GLU A 308 -29.16 14.05 9.91
C GLU A 308 -28.20 15.15 9.45
N LEU A 309 -27.12 14.77 8.74
CA LEU A 309 -26.20 15.75 8.16
C LEU A 309 -26.93 16.69 7.18
N MET A 310 -27.76 16.14 6.28
CA MET A 310 -28.48 16.95 5.29
C MET A 310 -29.48 17.91 5.92
N LEU A 311 -30.17 17.48 6.99
CA LEU A 311 -31.04 18.37 7.78
C LEU A 311 -30.25 19.55 8.37
N LYS A 312 -29.08 19.28 8.98
CA LYS A 312 -28.21 20.35 9.50
C LYS A 312 -27.75 21.32 8.41
N VAL A 313 -27.41 20.81 7.22
CA VAL A 313 -27.02 21.65 6.08
C VAL A 313 -28.16 22.56 5.64
N GLN A 314 -29.40 22.05 5.63
CA GLN A 314 -30.57 22.82 5.24
C GLN A 314 -30.91 23.92 6.28
N GLU A 315 -30.69 23.66 7.57
CA GLU A 315 -30.94 24.60 8.66
C GLU A 315 -29.86 25.68 8.81
N ALA A 316 -28.64 25.43 8.32
CA ALA A 316 -27.47 26.31 8.43
C ALA A 316 -27.55 27.57 7.55
N LYS A 317 -28.39 28.54 7.95
CA LYS A 317 -28.60 29.81 7.22
C LYS A 317 -27.34 30.68 7.09
N ASP A 318 -26.40 30.57 8.02
CA ASP A 318 -25.12 31.28 8.02
C ASP A 318 -24.01 30.53 7.23
N GLY A 319 -24.35 29.38 6.64
CA GLY A 319 -23.42 28.53 5.91
C GLY A 319 -22.40 27.84 6.81
N LYS A 320 -22.73 27.62 8.10
CA LYS A 320 -21.86 26.92 9.05
C LYS A 320 -22.57 25.79 9.79
N ILE A 321 -21.82 24.73 10.09
CA ILE A 321 -22.24 23.64 10.99
C ILE A 321 -21.18 23.52 12.08
N ASP A 322 -21.61 23.58 13.34
CA ASP A 322 -20.71 23.46 14.51
C ASP A 322 -19.48 24.40 14.43
N GLY A 323 -19.69 25.63 13.95
CA GLY A 323 -18.64 26.64 13.75
C GLY A 323 -17.76 26.45 12.51
N GLN A 324 -17.94 25.38 11.74
CA GLN A 324 -17.20 25.10 10.50
C GLN A 324 -17.92 25.65 9.28
N LYS A 325 -17.18 26.29 8.38
CA LYS A 325 -17.74 26.76 7.10
C LYS A 325 -18.10 25.56 6.21
N ILE A 326 -19.33 25.52 5.73
CA ILE A 326 -19.79 24.51 4.77
C ILE A 326 -19.13 24.76 3.40
N VAL A 327 -18.59 23.71 2.81
CA VAL A 327 -18.05 23.72 1.44
C VAL A 327 -18.65 22.53 0.68
N GLN A 328 -19.23 22.79 -0.50
CA GLN A 328 -19.77 21.71 -1.32
C GLN A 328 -18.63 20.88 -1.89
N MET A 329 -18.79 19.56 -1.94
CA MET A 329 -17.74 18.64 -2.41
C MET A 329 -17.22 19.00 -3.81
N LYS A 330 -18.12 19.34 -4.74
CA LYS A 330 -17.78 19.82 -6.09
C LYS A 330 -16.88 21.05 -6.11
N ASP A 331 -16.99 21.94 -5.13
CA ASP A 331 -16.21 23.18 -5.05
C ASP A 331 -14.78 22.94 -4.52
N THR A 332 -14.48 21.69 -4.14
CA THR A 332 -13.14 21.23 -3.74
C THR A 332 -12.40 20.50 -4.86
N GLU A 333 -13.01 20.43 -6.05
CA GLU A 333 -12.43 19.71 -7.19
C GLU A 333 -11.25 20.48 -7.77
N ILE A 334 -10.10 19.80 -7.93
CA ILE A 334 -8.98 20.27 -8.74
C ILE A 334 -8.52 19.15 -9.68
N GLU A 335 -7.98 19.52 -10.83
CA GLU A 335 -7.47 18.57 -11.81
C GLU A 335 -6.04 18.88 -12.26
N THR A 336 -5.34 17.84 -12.71
CA THR A 336 -4.11 17.98 -13.50
C THR A 336 -4.18 17.04 -14.69
N VAL A 337 -3.61 17.47 -15.81
CA VAL A 337 -3.61 16.74 -17.09
C VAL A 337 -2.20 16.76 -17.64
N GLN A 338 -1.69 15.60 -18.04
CA GLN A 338 -0.33 15.48 -18.55
C GLN A 338 -0.21 14.35 -19.56
N LEU A 339 0.65 14.55 -20.56
CA LEU A 339 1.02 13.52 -21.51
C LEU A 339 2.05 12.60 -20.88
N MET A 340 1.88 11.28 -21.04
CA MET A 340 2.80 10.30 -20.49
C MET A 340 4.00 10.10 -21.43
N HIS A 341 5.20 10.33 -20.91
CA HIS A 341 6.42 10.34 -21.71
C HIS A 341 7.30 9.10 -21.44
N PRO A 342 8.20 8.74 -22.38
CA PRO A 342 9.03 7.54 -22.25
C PRO A 342 9.83 7.42 -20.95
N GLN A 343 10.20 8.52 -20.28
CA GLN A 343 10.89 8.44 -18.98
C GLN A 343 10.06 7.83 -17.85
N ASP A 344 8.74 7.78 -17.99
CA ASP A 344 7.80 7.30 -16.96
C ASP A 344 7.47 5.80 -17.12
N ARG A 345 8.11 5.14 -18.10
CA ARG A 345 7.80 3.75 -18.47
C ARG A 345 8.52 2.73 -17.59
N ASN A 346 7.85 1.61 -17.39
CA ASN A 346 8.42 0.38 -16.86
C ASN A 346 9.09 -0.44 -17.98
N LEU A 347 9.63 -1.61 -17.63
CA LEU A 347 10.27 -2.56 -18.57
C LEU A 347 9.41 -2.99 -19.77
N HIS A 348 8.10 -2.74 -19.72
CA HIS A 348 7.14 -3.11 -20.76
C HIS A 348 6.53 -1.91 -21.47
N GLY A 349 7.11 -0.72 -21.33
CA GLY A 349 6.67 0.46 -22.05
C GLY A 349 5.31 0.99 -21.59
N LYS A 350 4.90 0.69 -20.34
CA LYS A 350 3.70 1.26 -19.71
C LYS A 350 4.11 2.12 -18.53
N VAL A 351 3.29 3.10 -18.15
CA VAL A 351 3.58 3.92 -16.97
C VAL A 351 3.62 3.04 -15.74
N PHE A 352 4.66 3.24 -14.94
CA PHE A 352 4.89 2.49 -13.71
C PHE A 352 3.85 2.85 -12.63
N GLY A 353 3.39 1.86 -11.83
CA GLY A 353 2.36 2.07 -10.81
C GLY A 353 2.75 3.14 -9.78
N GLY A 354 4.03 3.15 -9.40
CA GLY A 354 4.63 4.13 -8.51
C GLY A 354 4.52 5.58 -9.02
N ILE A 355 4.62 5.79 -10.33
CA ILE A 355 4.45 7.12 -10.94
C ILE A 355 3.00 7.60 -10.74
N LEU A 356 2.01 6.74 -10.99
CA LEU A 356 0.61 7.08 -10.74
C LEU A 356 0.36 7.44 -9.27
N MET A 357 0.90 6.65 -8.33
CA MET A 357 0.81 6.94 -6.90
C MET A 357 1.45 8.28 -6.52
N ARG A 358 2.63 8.58 -7.07
CA ARG A 358 3.31 9.85 -6.83
C ARG A 358 2.47 11.03 -7.31
N LEU A 359 2.02 10.98 -8.56
CA LEU A 359 1.27 12.08 -9.18
C LEU A 359 -0.09 12.29 -8.49
N ALA A 360 -0.77 11.18 -8.14
CA ALA A 360 -2.01 11.25 -7.37
C ALA A 360 -1.77 11.87 -5.98
N PHE A 361 -0.69 11.51 -5.30
CA PHE A 361 -0.33 12.12 -4.02
C PHE A 361 0.00 13.61 -4.17
N GLU A 362 0.74 14.02 -5.19
CA GLU A 362 1.10 15.43 -5.43
C GLU A 362 -0.17 16.29 -5.65
N LEU A 363 -1.16 15.79 -6.41
CA LEU A 363 -2.45 16.46 -6.56
C LEU A 363 -3.25 16.47 -5.25
N CYS A 364 -3.30 15.35 -4.53
CA CYS A 364 -3.95 15.25 -3.22
C CYS A 364 -3.38 16.26 -2.22
N PHE A 365 -2.05 16.32 -2.09
CA PHE A 365 -1.36 17.24 -1.20
C PHE A 365 -1.71 18.70 -1.53
N THR A 366 -1.74 19.03 -2.81
CA THR A 366 -2.12 20.36 -3.29
C THR A 366 -3.57 20.69 -2.91
N ASN A 367 -4.52 19.79 -3.20
CA ASN A 367 -5.93 19.99 -2.86
C ASN A 367 -6.14 20.17 -1.35
N ALA A 368 -5.58 19.26 -0.56
CA ALA A 368 -5.67 19.31 0.90
C ALA A 368 -5.10 20.63 1.45
N SER A 369 -3.96 21.08 0.91
CA SER A 369 -3.31 22.32 1.36
C SER A 369 -4.10 23.57 0.98
N LEU A 370 -4.69 23.61 -0.21
CA LEU A 370 -5.60 24.69 -0.63
C LEU A 370 -6.86 24.72 0.22
N PHE A 371 -7.43 23.53 0.52
CA PHE A 371 -8.61 23.40 1.34
C PHE A 371 -8.37 23.90 2.76
N ALA A 372 -7.29 23.44 3.42
CA ALA A 372 -6.97 23.82 4.80
C ALA A 372 -6.24 25.17 4.93
N GLN A 373 -5.82 25.77 3.81
CA GLN A 373 -5.01 27.01 3.77
C GLN A 373 -3.70 26.88 4.56
N GLY A 374 -3.06 25.71 4.44
CA GLY A 374 -1.81 25.39 5.14
C GLY A 374 -1.36 23.97 4.84
N PRO A 375 -0.12 23.59 5.21
CA PRO A 375 0.40 22.27 4.93
C PRO A 375 -0.30 21.20 5.79
N LEU A 376 -0.64 20.06 5.18
CA LEU A 376 -1.09 18.87 5.91
C LEU A 376 -0.06 17.75 5.84
N ARG A 377 -0.08 16.92 6.87
CA ARG A 377 0.75 15.73 6.99
C ARG A 377 0.03 14.51 6.46
N PHE A 378 0.73 13.67 5.71
CA PHE A 378 0.21 12.38 5.27
C PHE A 378 0.05 11.41 6.44
N LEU A 379 -1.11 10.72 6.49
CA LEU A 379 -1.40 9.67 7.45
C LEU A 379 -1.51 8.29 6.79
N ALA A 380 -2.24 8.20 5.68
CA ALA A 380 -2.48 6.91 5.04
C ALA A 380 -2.83 7.04 3.56
N LEU A 381 -2.45 6.02 2.79
CA LEU A 381 -3.00 5.70 1.48
C LEU A 381 -3.78 4.41 1.65
N ASP A 382 -5.08 4.43 1.40
CA ASP A 382 -5.89 3.22 1.50
C ASP A 382 -5.63 2.25 0.35
N GLN A 383 -6.24 1.06 0.43
CA GLN A 383 -6.13 0.04 -0.60
C GLN A 383 -6.48 0.59 -1.99
N ILE A 384 -5.60 0.30 -2.95
CA ILE A 384 -5.73 0.66 -4.36
C ILE A 384 -5.74 -0.58 -5.25
N THR A 385 -6.49 -0.51 -6.35
CA THR A 385 -6.52 -1.53 -7.40
C THR A 385 -6.20 -0.88 -8.74
N PHE A 386 -5.21 -1.41 -9.45
CA PHE A 386 -4.83 -0.97 -10.79
C PHE A 386 -5.68 -1.69 -11.84
N LYS A 387 -6.72 -1.00 -12.35
CA LYS A 387 -7.71 -1.60 -13.25
C LYS A 387 -7.20 -1.74 -14.67
N LEU A 388 -6.46 -0.73 -15.15
CA LEU A 388 -5.97 -0.65 -16.53
C LEU A 388 -4.52 -0.14 -16.57
N PRO A 389 -3.68 -0.66 -17.47
CA PRO A 389 -2.36 -0.10 -17.72
C PRO A 389 -2.46 1.25 -18.42
N VAL A 390 -1.51 2.15 -18.15
CA VAL A 390 -1.42 3.45 -18.83
C VAL A 390 -0.34 3.38 -19.91
N PRO A 391 -0.67 3.51 -21.20
CA PRO A 391 0.32 3.54 -22.27
C PRO A 391 1.13 4.84 -22.27
N ILE A 392 2.37 4.76 -22.74
CA ILE A 392 3.16 5.95 -23.08
C ILE A 392 2.53 6.61 -24.31
N GLY A 393 2.46 7.94 -24.31
CA GLY A 393 1.76 8.73 -25.32
C GLY A 393 0.26 8.95 -25.03
N ALA A 394 -0.29 8.30 -24.00
CA ALA A 394 -1.65 8.59 -23.54
C ALA A 394 -1.68 9.83 -22.63
N VAL A 395 -2.83 10.50 -22.57
CA VAL A 395 -3.08 11.61 -21.66
C VAL A 395 -3.59 11.06 -20.33
N LEU A 396 -2.87 11.35 -19.26
CA LEU A 396 -3.28 11.03 -17.89
C LEU A 396 -3.97 12.25 -17.28
N ARG A 397 -5.24 12.09 -16.91
CA ARG A 397 -6.02 13.08 -16.15
C ARG A 397 -6.19 12.59 -14.73
N LEU A 398 -5.84 13.45 -13.78
CA LEU A 398 -6.06 13.21 -12.36
C LEU A 398 -7.04 14.26 -11.83
N THR A 399 -8.10 13.81 -11.16
CA THR A 399 -9.12 14.68 -10.56
C THR A 399 -9.20 14.39 -9.07
N SER A 400 -8.97 15.40 -8.24
CA SER A 400 -8.99 15.30 -6.78
C SER A 400 -10.20 15.98 -6.19
N LYS A 401 -10.85 15.37 -5.18
CA LYS A 401 -11.91 15.98 -4.36
C LYS A 401 -11.70 15.68 -2.89
N ILE A 402 -12.04 16.63 -2.03
CA ILE A 402 -12.16 16.39 -0.59
C ILE A 402 -13.49 15.68 -0.34
N VAL A 403 -13.47 14.51 0.28
CA VAL A 403 -14.67 13.68 0.43
C VAL A 403 -15.19 13.62 1.85
N ASN A 404 -14.33 13.83 2.85
CA ASN A 404 -14.73 13.88 4.25
C ASN A 404 -13.73 14.71 5.06
N THR A 405 -14.18 15.30 6.17
CA THR A 405 -13.38 16.12 7.09
C THR A 405 -13.77 15.81 8.53
N THR A 406 -12.80 15.73 9.43
CA THR A 406 -13.06 15.55 10.87
C THR A 406 -12.74 16.82 11.65
N GLN A 407 -13.44 17.00 12.77
CA GLN A 407 -13.03 17.93 13.82
C GLN A 407 -11.80 17.35 14.55
N PRO A 408 -10.99 18.20 15.21
CA PRO A 408 -10.15 17.72 16.31
C PRO A 408 -11.04 16.98 17.31
N HIS A 409 -10.58 15.84 17.79
CA HIS A 409 -11.31 15.03 18.76
C HIS A 409 -10.40 14.62 19.91
N GLU A 410 -10.99 14.16 21.01
CA GLU A 410 -10.23 13.49 22.05
C GLU A 410 -9.72 12.15 21.50
N GLY A 411 -8.41 11.91 21.57
CA GLY A 411 -7.77 10.75 20.94
C GLY A 411 -6.24 10.87 20.94
N ALA A 412 -5.57 9.76 20.62
CA ALA A 412 -4.10 9.66 20.72
C ALA A 412 -3.35 10.59 19.76
N ASP A 413 -3.91 10.89 18.59
CA ASP A 413 -3.40 11.90 17.65
C ASP A 413 -4.10 13.26 17.84
N GLY A 414 -5.42 13.27 18.04
CA GLY A 414 -6.22 14.46 18.35
C GLY A 414 -6.24 15.55 17.27
N GLU A 415 -5.73 15.22 16.08
CA GLU A 415 -5.59 16.12 14.94
C GLU A 415 -6.84 16.07 14.04
N ALA A 416 -7.20 17.22 13.46
CA ALA A 416 -8.24 17.29 12.43
C ALA A 416 -7.76 16.67 11.11
N LYS A 417 -8.63 15.90 10.44
CA LYS A 417 -8.26 15.11 9.28
C LYS A 417 -9.09 15.49 8.05
N VAL A 418 -8.48 15.34 6.89
CA VAL A 418 -9.09 15.49 5.59
C VAL A 418 -8.93 14.17 4.85
N HIS A 419 -10.02 13.64 4.32
CA HIS A 419 -10.00 12.48 3.45
C HIS A 419 -10.25 12.93 2.01
N ILE A 420 -9.39 12.49 1.10
CA ILE A 420 -9.32 12.98 -0.28
C ILE A 420 -9.38 11.79 -1.23
N VAL A 421 -10.22 11.88 -2.25
CA VAL A 421 -10.19 10.96 -3.39
C VAL A 421 -9.41 11.59 -4.53
N VAL A 422 -8.62 10.79 -5.25
CA VAL A 422 -8.01 11.15 -6.54
C VAL A 422 -8.34 10.09 -7.56
N LYS A 423 -9.07 10.46 -8.61
CA LYS A 423 -9.37 9.58 -9.74
C LYS A 423 -8.32 9.76 -10.82
N ALA A 424 -7.86 8.66 -11.39
CA ALA A 424 -6.98 8.64 -12.55
C ALA A 424 -7.71 8.08 -13.76
N GLU A 425 -7.73 8.86 -14.82
CA GLU A 425 -8.30 8.48 -16.11
C GLU A 425 -7.23 8.58 -17.18
N VAL A 426 -7.21 7.61 -18.07
CA VAL A 426 -6.36 7.62 -19.27
C VAL A 426 -7.21 7.92 -20.49
N GLU A 427 -6.73 8.81 -21.33
CA GLU A 427 -7.34 9.19 -22.59
C GLU A 427 -6.37 8.93 -23.74
N GLU A 428 -6.80 8.15 -24.72
CA GLU A 428 -6.05 7.88 -25.94
C GLU A 428 -6.16 9.08 -26.90
N VAL A 429 -5.03 9.67 -27.31
CA VAL A 429 -5.02 10.89 -28.13
C VAL A 429 -5.71 10.71 -29.49
N GLU A 430 -5.50 9.55 -30.12
CA GLU A 430 -6.04 9.28 -31.47
C GLU A 430 -7.54 9.04 -31.48
N THR A 431 -8.07 8.38 -30.44
CA THR A 431 -9.47 7.93 -30.39
C THR A 431 -10.35 8.81 -29.50
N GLY A 432 -9.76 9.60 -28.60
CA GLY A 432 -10.47 10.35 -27.56
C GLY A 432 -11.12 9.48 -26.49
N ILE A 433 -10.90 8.15 -26.51
CA ILE A 433 -11.54 7.23 -25.56
C ILE A 433 -10.90 7.42 -24.18
N ARG A 434 -11.76 7.73 -23.20
CA ARG A 434 -11.37 7.89 -21.80
C ARG A 434 -11.79 6.67 -20.96
N ARG A 435 -10.88 6.19 -20.10
CA ARG A 435 -11.14 5.08 -19.16
C ARG A 435 -10.51 5.33 -17.80
N GLU A 436 -11.23 5.00 -16.72
CA GLU A 436 -10.69 5.06 -15.35
C GLU A 436 -9.68 3.93 -15.14
N THR A 437 -8.47 4.28 -14.67
CA THR A 437 -7.41 3.31 -14.37
C THR A 437 -7.36 3.01 -12.88
N ASN A 438 -7.48 4.04 -12.05
CA ASN A 438 -7.29 3.96 -10.60
C ASN A 438 -8.14 4.99 -9.87
N THR A 439 -8.52 4.65 -8.64
CA THR A 439 -9.03 5.62 -7.66
C THR A 439 -8.19 5.48 -6.40
N PHE A 440 -7.58 6.58 -5.96
CA PHE A 440 -6.76 6.67 -4.77
C PHE A 440 -7.53 7.37 -3.66
N PHE A 441 -7.38 6.91 -2.42
CA PHE A 441 -7.93 7.55 -1.24
C PHE A 441 -6.80 7.84 -0.27
N PHE A 442 -6.67 9.10 0.11
CA PHE A 442 -5.61 9.59 0.96
C PHE A 442 -6.21 10.21 2.23
N THR A 443 -5.56 9.95 3.36
CA THR A 443 -5.85 10.62 4.62
C THR A 443 -4.72 11.57 4.98
N MET A 444 -5.08 12.84 5.17
CA MET A 444 -4.17 13.93 5.54
C MET A 444 -4.61 14.51 6.88
N ALA A 445 -3.68 14.99 7.70
CA ALA A 445 -3.97 15.62 8.98
C ALA A 445 -3.39 17.03 9.05
N LYS A 446 -4.16 17.94 9.64
CA LYS A 446 -3.67 19.25 10.05
C LYS A 446 -2.92 19.08 11.36
N GLY A 447 -1.64 19.48 11.39
CA GLY A 447 -0.81 19.37 12.59
C GLY A 447 -1.37 20.20 13.75
N GLY A 448 -1.22 19.69 14.98
CA GLY A 448 -1.75 20.33 16.18
C GLY A 448 -3.23 20.01 16.42
N ARG A 449 -3.80 20.58 17.49
CA ARG A 449 -5.22 20.38 17.84
C ARG A 449 -6.13 21.45 17.25
N GLU A 450 -5.69 22.09 16.17
CA GLU A 450 -6.46 23.13 15.51
C GLU A 450 -7.47 22.54 14.53
N PRO A 451 -8.67 23.14 14.42
CA PRO A 451 -9.63 22.74 13.40
C PRO A 451 -9.15 23.16 12.00
N ILE A 452 -9.64 22.43 10.99
CA ILE A 452 -9.50 22.85 9.58
C ILE A 452 -10.39 24.08 9.30
N GLY A 453 -11.49 24.24 10.05
CA GLY A 453 -12.42 25.37 9.93
C GLY A 453 -13.40 25.25 8.76
N LYS A 454 -13.34 24.16 8.00
CA LYS A 454 -14.24 23.86 6.87
C LYS A 454 -14.75 22.43 6.96
N MET A 455 -16.03 22.25 6.67
CA MET A 455 -16.71 20.96 6.56
C MET A 455 -17.11 20.72 5.12
N VAL A 456 -16.72 19.58 4.55
CA VAL A 456 -17.19 19.19 3.22
C VAL A 456 -18.55 18.49 3.30
N VAL A 457 -19.45 18.83 2.38
CA VAL A 457 -20.77 18.20 2.26
C VAL A 457 -21.03 17.74 0.83
N PRO A 458 -21.58 16.52 0.64
CA PRO A 458 -21.92 16.02 -0.69
C PRO A 458 -23.21 16.68 -1.19
N SER A 459 -23.31 16.92 -2.50
CA SER A 459 -24.52 17.47 -3.15
C SER A 459 -25.23 16.44 -4.04
N THR A 460 -24.54 15.36 -4.45
CA THR A 460 -25.09 14.33 -5.34
C THR A 460 -25.02 12.95 -4.69
N TYR A 461 -25.81 11.99 -5.20
CA TYR A 461 -25.76 10.60 -4.72
C TYR A 461 -24.34 9.99 -4.82
N GLN A 462 -23.62 10.28 -5.91
CA GLN A 462 -22.25 9.80 -6.08
C GLN A 462 -21.31 10.39 -5.03
N GLU A 463 -21.42 11.69 -4.76
CA GLU A 463 -20.64 12.36 -3.71
C GLU A 463 -21.00 11.83 -2.32
N THR A 464 -22.26 11.50 -2.09
CA THR A 464 -22.71 10.84 -0.86
C THR A 464 -22.02 9.50 -0.66
N MET A 465 -21.87 8.69 -1.70
CA MET A 465 -21.11 7.43 -1.60
C MET A 465 -19.64 7.68 -1.26
N TYR A 466 -19.02 8.70 -1.86
CA TYR A 466 -17.65 9.10 -1.50
C TYR A 466 -17.53 9.61 -0.05
N TYR A 467 -18.53 10.35 0.42
CA TYR A 467 -18.56 10.86 1.78
C TYR A 467 -18.62 9.72 2.82
N LEU A 468 -19.50 8.73 2.58
CA LEU A 468 -19.64 7.55 3.44
C LEU A 468 -18.39 6.67 3.39
N GLU A 469 -17.84 6.42 2.20
CA GLU A 469 -16.60 5.67 2.04
C GLU A 469 -15.44 6.36 2.77
N GLY A 470 -15.35 7.69 2.66
CA GLY A 470 -14.36 8.46 3.41
C GLY A 470 -14.54 8.39 4.91
N LYS A 471 -15.79 8.41 5.40
CA LYS A 471 -16.10 8.21 6.82
C LYS A 471 -15.62 6.83 7.31
N ARG A 472 -15.89 5.76 6.56
CA ARG A 472 -15.43 4.38 6.87
C ARG A 472 -13.90 4.30 6.97
N ARG A 473 -13.19 4.87 5.98
CA ARG A 473 -11.71 4.83 5.89
C ARG A 473 -11.03 5.65 6.99
N LEU A 474 -11.62 6.78 7.36
CA LEU A 474 -11.17 7.58 8.50
C LEU A 474 -11.32 6.82 9.82
N GLN A 475 -12.49 6.24 10.08
CA GLN A 475 -12.75 5.44 11.28
C GLN A 475 -11.78 4.26 11.40
N LEU A 476 -11.59 3.51 10.30
CA LEU A 476 -10.61 2.42 10.24
C LEU A 476 -9.21 2.92 10.62
N GLY A 477 -8.79 4.05 10.04
CA GLY A 477 -7.48 4.62 10.32
C GLY A 477 -7.31 5.13 11.76
N ASP A 478 -8.34 5.73 12.33
CA ASP A 478 -8.33 6.21 13.71
C ASP A 478 -8.22 5.05 14.68
N GLU A 479 -8.94 3.95 14.43
CA GLU A 479 -8.85 2.75 15.25
C GLU A 479 -7.46 2.11 15.15
N MET A 480 -6.91 1.96 13.95
CA MET A 480 -5.55 1.45 13.72
C MET A 480 -4.50 2.29 14.45
N ARG A 481 -4.57 3.62 14.33
CA ARG A 481 -3.65 4.53 15.03
C ARG A 481 -3.82 4.50 16.54
N ARG A 482 -5.05 4.43 17.05
CA ARG A 482 -5.33 4.31 18.48
C ARG A 482 -4.69 3.06 19.07
N LEU A 483 -4.85 1.92 18.40
CA LEU A 483 -4.26 0.65 18.83
C LEU A 483 -2.72 0.66 18.74
N TYR A 484 -2.17 1.26 17.67
CA TYR A 484 -0.71 1.38 17.52
C TYR A 484 -0.09 2.30 18.59
N LEU A 485 -0.67 3.47 18.85
CA LEU A 485 -0.15 4.46 19.81
C LEU A 485 -0.42 4.05 21.28
N GLY A 486 -1.58 3.47 21.57
CA GLY A 486 -1.93 3.03 22.92
C GLY A 486 -0.96 1.98 23.48
N GLU A 487 -0.40 1.15 22.61
CA GLU A 487 0.58 0.14 23.03
C GLU A 487 2.01 0.68 23.15
N ARG A 488 2.39 1.73 22.39
CA ARG A 488 3.66 2.44 22.64
C ARG A 488 3.69 3.09 24.01
N ALA A 489 2.56 3.63 24.47
CA ALA A 489 2.45 4.16 25.82
C ALA A 489 2.59 3.05 26.89
N GLY A 490 2.12 1.84 26.62
CA GLY A 490 2.29 0.67 27.49
C GLY A 490 3.72 0.13 27.52
N ALA A 491 4.40 0.06 26.36
CA ALA A 491 5.76 -0.46 26.26
C ALA A 491 6.83 0.43 26.94
N VAL A 492 6.57 1.74 27.08
CA VAL A 492 7.43 2.66 27.83
C VAL A 492 7.20 2.55 29.35
N GLY A 493 6.00 2.14 29.78
CA GLY A 493 5.65 1.98 31.20
C GLY A 493 6.14 0.68 31.85
N ASP A 494 6.42 -0.37 31.06
CA ASP A 494 7.00 -1.63 31.55
C ASP A 494 8.54 -1.62 31.58
N ALA A 495 9.17 -0.53 31.12
CA ALA A 495 10.62 -0.36 31.08
C ALA A 495 11.16 0.60 32.17
N SER A 496 10.32 1.02 33.12
CA SER A 496 10.66 1.93 34.22
C SER A 496 10.65 1.26 35.58
#